data_AF-A0A164QCH6-F1
#
_entry.id   AF-A0A164QCH6-F1
#
_cell.length_a   1.000
_cell.length_b   1.000
_cell.length_c   1.000
_cell.angle_alpha   90.00
_cell.angle_beta   90.00
_cell.angle_gamma   90.00
#
_symmetry.space_group_name_H-M   'P 1'
#
loop_
_entity.id
_entity.type
_entity.pdbx_description
1 polymer ?
#
loop_
_entity_poly.entity_id
_entity_poly.type
_entity_poly.pdbx_seq_one_letter_code
_entity_poly.pdbx_strand_id
1 'polypeptide(L)' 'MEEWQLDQYKPFVESLQECIGRQLTKNELRTVFWLSGYEEYLINNIVGIVNAAHVHGKNIN' A
#
# COMPACT_ATOMS: atom_id res chain seq x y z
N MET A 1 -16.71 -12.11 4.40
CA MET A 1 -15.44 -11.47 4.80
C MET A 1 -14.76 -11.09 3.51
N GLU A 2 -14.49 -9.81 3.28
CA GLU A 2 -13.77 -9.39 2.08
C GLU A 2 -12.28 -9.76 2.25
N GLU A 3 -11.58 -10.19 1.19
CA GLU A 3 -10.25 -10.83 1.31
C GLU A 3 -9.15 -9.90 1.88
N TRP A 4 -9.34 -8.57 1.83
CA TRP A 4 -8.48 -7.57 2.49
C TRP A 4 -8.71 -7.44 4.00
N GLN A 5 -9.66 -8.20 4.56
CA GLN A 5 -9.86 -8.34 6.01
C GLN A 5 -9.07 -9.52 6.60
N LEU A 6 -8.30 -10.25 5.77
CA LEU A 6 -7.38 -11.29 6.27
C LEU A 6 -6.21 -10.62 7.01
N ASP A 7 -5.98 -11.05 8.26
CA ASP A 7 -5.00 -10.45 9.18
C ASP A 7 -3.59 -10.30 8.59
N GLN A 8 -3.21 -11.16 7.65
CA GLN A 8 -1.89 -11.14 7.00
C GLN A 8 -1.64 -9.90 6.13
N TYR A 9 -2.68 -9.25 5.61
CA TYR A 9 -2.54 -8.08 4.72
C TYR A 9 -2.71 -6.74 5.45
N LYS A 10 -3.16 -6.80 6.70
CA LYS A 10 -3.41 -5.63 7.53
C LYS A 10 -2.16 -4.74 7.70
N PRO A 11 -0.95 -5.28 7.98
CA PRO A 11 0.24 -4.44 8.14
C PRO A 11 0.62 -3.68 6.87
N PHE A 12 0.41 -4.31 5.71
CA PHE A 12 0.70 -3.72 4.41
C PHE A 12 -0.28 -2.58 4.05
N VAL A 13 -1.57 -2.82 4.28
CA VAL A 13 -2.63 -1.82 4.09
C VAL A 13 -2.43 -0.62 5.02
N GLU A 14 -2.13 -0.87 6.30
CA GLU A 14 -1.86 0.18 7.28
C GLU A 14 -0.65 1.05 6.89
N SER A 15 0.46 0.42 6.50
CA SER A 15 1.66 1.13 6.04
C SER A 15 1.38 2.03 4.84
N LEU A 16 0.65 1.54 3.84
CA LEU A 16 0.28 2.34 2.66
C LEU A 16 -0.63 3.51 3.04
N GLN A 17 -1.58 3.31 3.95
CA GLN A 17 -2.47 4.37 4.40
C GLN A 17 -1.72 5.45 5.20
N GLU A 18 -0.75 5.08 6.04
CA GLU A 18 0.14 6.02 6.73
C GLU A 18 0.99 6.82 5.74
N CYS A 19 1.54 6.15 4.72
CA CYS A 19 2.31 6.80 3.67
C CYS A 19 1.46 7.83 2.91
N ILE A 20 0.24 7.49 2.51
CA ILE A 20 -0.61 8.37 1.70
C ILE A 20 -1.35 9.41 2.57
N GLY A 21 -1.46 9.18 3.88
CA GLY A 21 -2.17 10.07 4.81
C GLY A 21 -3.70 10.01 4.68
N ARG A 22 -4.23 8.97 4.06
CA ARG A 22 -5.67 8.70 3.96
C ARG A 22 -5.95 7.22 3.86
N GLN A 23 -7.22 6.86 4.07
CA GLN A 23 -7.68 5.50 3.80
C GLN A 23 -7.63 5.20 2.29
N LEU A 24 -7.30 3.95 1.96
CA LEU A 24 -7.37 3.45 0.60
C LEU A 24 -8.84 3.29 0.19
N THR A 25 -9.15 3.66 -1.04
CA THR A 25 -10.46 3.41 -1.63
C THR A 25 -10.64 1.91 -1.90
N LYS A 26 -11.88 1.48 -2.11
CA LYS A 26 -12.19 0.07 -2.41
C LYS A 26 -11.44 -0.47 -3.64
N ASN A 27 -11.17 0.38 -4.64
CA ASN A 27 -10.39 -0.01 -5.81
C ASN A 27 -8.90 -0.15 -5.49
N GLU A 28 -8.34 0.75 -4.69
CA GLU A 28 -6.94 0.66 -4.26
C GLU A 28 -6.71 -0.54 -3.34
N LEU A 29 -7.65 -0.87 -2.46
CA LEU A 29 -7.62 -2.08 -1.65
C LEU A 29 -7.64 -3.35 -2.52
N ARG A 30 -8.45 -3.37 -3.59
CA ARG A 30 -8.44 -4.47 -4.57
C ARG A 30 -7.10 -4.58 -5.29
N THR A 31 -6.49 -3.46 -5.67
CA THR A 31 -5.16 -3.44 -6.29
C THR A 31 -4.10 -3.97 -5.33
N VAL A 32 -4.13 -3.54 -4.06
CA VAL A 32 -3.25 -4.04 -2.99
C VAL A 32 -3.41 -5.54 -2.81
N PHE A 33 -4.65 -6.03 -2.75
CA PHE A 33 -4.93 -7.45 -2.63
C PHE A 33 -4.40 -8.24 -3.84
N TRP A 34 -4.63 -7.74 -5.05
CA TRP A 34 -4.08 -8.33 -6.27
C TRP A 34 -2.55 -8.38 -6.26
N LEU A 35 -1.89 -7.31 -5.79
CA LEU A 35 -0.43 -7.25 -5.64
C LEU A 35 0.10 -8.20 -4.56
N SER A 36 -0.66 -8.44 -3.50
CA SER A 36 -0.24 -9.34 -2.42
C SER A 36 -0.23 -10.82 -2.81
N GLY A 37 -0.85 -11.18 -3.94
CA GLY A 37 -0.72 -12.50 -4.55
C GLY A 37 0.60 -12.73 -5.29
N TYR A 38 1.45 -11.71 -5.41
CA TYR A 38 2.78 -11.78 -6.01
C TYR A 38 3.88 -11.97 -4.95
N GLU A 39 5.09 -12.31 -5.40
CA GLU A 39 6.25 -12.50 -4.52
C GLU A 39 6.53 -11.26 -3.65
N GLU A 40 6.93 -11.50 -2.40
CA GLU A 40 7.16 -10.47 -1.38
C GLU A 40 8.11 -9.35 -1.84
N TYR A 41 9.10 -9.66 -2.68
CA TYR A 41 10.04 -8.65 -3.21
C TYR A 41 9.35 -7.61 -4.11
N LEU A 42 8.29 -7.98 -4.83
CA LEU A 42 7.52 -7.08 -5.69
C LEU A 42 6.69 -6.10 -4.85
N ILE A 43 6.14 -6.59 -3.75
CA ILE A 43 5.41 -5.78 -2.76
C ILE A 43 6.35 -4.70 -2.19
N ASN A 44 7.55 -5.10 -1.76
CA ASN A 44 8.56 -4.19 -1.22
C ASN A 44 9.00 -3.11 -2.22
N ASN A 45 9.17 -3.47 -3.50
CA ASN A 45 9.50 -2.51 -4.55
C ASN A 45 8.41 -1.44 -4.74
N ILE A 46 7.13 -1.84 -4.72
CA ILE A 46 6.00 -0.91 -4.87
C ILE A 46 5.93 0.04 -3.68
N VAL A 47 6.10 -0.46 -2.45
CA VAL A 47 6.16 0.39 -1.25
C VAL A 47 7.29 1.41 -1.35
N GLY A 48 8.46 0.98 -1.83
CA GLY A 48 9.60 1.87 -2.07
C GLY A 48 9.26 3.02 -3.03
N ILE A 49 8.59 2.72 -4.14
CA ILE A 49 8.18 3.73 -5.14
C ILE A 49 7.18 4.73 -4.53
N VAL A 50 6.16 4.24 -3.82
CA VAL A 50 5.14 5.10 -3.19
C VAL A 50 5.77 6.01 -2.13
N ASN A 51 6.66 5.46 -1.31
CA ASN A 51 7.40 6.24 -0.31
C ASN A 51 8.28 7.31 -0.95
N ALA A 52 9.02 6.97 -2.01
CA ALA A 52 9.85 7.94 -2.72
C ALA A 52 9.02 9.09 -3.31
N ALA A 53 7.86 8.78 -3.91
CA ALA A 53 6.94 9.77 -4.44
C ALA A 53 6.38 10.69 -3.35
N HIS A 54 6.00 10.14 -2.19
CA HIS A 54 5.51 10.91 -1.04
C HIS A 54 6.58 11.84 -0.46
N VAL A 55 7.78 11.32 -0.24
CA VAL A 55 8.92 12.12 0.27
C VAL A 55 9.27 13.23 -0.71
N HIS A 56 9.25 12.94 -2.02
CA HIS A 56 9.45 13.97 -3.02
C HIS A 56 8.39 15.08 -2.89
N GLY A 57 7.10 14.73 -2.83
CA GLY A 57 5.99 15.69 -2.65
C GLY A 57 6.09 16.57 -1.40
N LYS A 58 6.68 16.06 -0.31
CA LYS A 58 6.95 16.83 0.92
C LYS A 58 8.09 17.83 0.79
N ASN A 59 9.08 17.57 -0.08
CA ASN A 59 10.24 18.45 -0.25
C ASN A 59 10.01 19.59 -1.25
N ILE A 60 8.87 19.60 -1.95
CA ILE A 60 8.49 20.63 -2.95
C ILE A 60 7.43 21.60 -2.43
N ASN A 61 6.94 21.41 -1.20
CA ASN A 61 5.97 22.27 -0.49
C ASN A 61 6.63 22.89 0.75
#